data_AF-A0A7Y0SQI6-F1
#
_entry.id   AF-A0A7Y0SQI6-F1
#
_cell.length_a   1.000
_cell.length_b   1.000
_cell.length_c   1.000
_cell.angle_alpha   90.00
_cell.angle_beta   90.00
_cell.angle_gamma   90.00
#
_symmetry.space_group_name_H-M   'P 1'
#
loop_
_entity.id
_entity.type
_entity.pdbx_description
1 polymer ?
#
loop_
_entity_poly.entity_id
_entity_poly.type
_entity_poly.pdbx_seq_one_letter_code
_entity_poly.pdbx_strand_id
1 'polypeptide(L)'
;MIDFSSINAFNKGPRESFEDLICVLARRENPKNGLEFQPNDGCGGDGGVEALWILNNGRKIGYQAKYFTSIGDSQWSQMDESVEQA
;
A
#
# COMPACT_ATOMS: atom_id res chain seq x y z
N MET A 1 -5.07 -10.32 -17.70
CA MET A 1 -5.36 -9.47 -16.52
C MET A 1 -5.25 -10.36 -15.29
N ILE A 2 -4.64 -9.88 -14.20
CA ILE A 2 -4.51 -10.66 -12.96
C ILE A 2 -5.84 -10.59 -12.19
N ASP A 3 -6.35 -11.72 -11.72
CA ASP A 3 -7.56 -11.79 -10.90
C ASP A 3 -7.19 -11.85 -9.40
N PHE A 4 -7.33 -10.71 -8.73
CA PHE A 4 -7.01 -10.61 -7.31
C PHE A 4 -8.06 -11.23 -6.39
N SER A 5 -9.26 -11.58 -6.88
CA SER A 5 -10.25 -12.31 -6.08
C SER A 5 -9.77 -13.72 -5.69
N SER A 6 -8.81 -14.25 -6.45
CA SER A 6 -8.13 -15.53 -6.23
C SER A 6 -6.79 -15.42 -5.49
N ILE A 7 -6.47 -14.26 -4.90
CA ILE A 7 -5.20 -14.09 -4.16
C ILE A 7 -5.09 -15.11 -3.04
N ASN A 8 -3.91 -15.72 -2.90
CA ASN A 8 -3.66 -16.64 -1.81
C ASN A 8 -3.60 -15.85 -0.50
N ALA A 9 -4.54 -16.11 0.39
CA ALA A 9 -4.65 -15.47 1.70
C ALA A 9 -3.56 -15.89 2.71
N PHE A 10 -2.79 -16.94 2.37
CA PHE A 10 -1.85 -17.60 3.26
C PHE A 10 -2.48 -17.81 4.66
N ASN A 11 -1.82 -17.34 5.72
CA ASN A 11 -2.28 -17.46 7.10
C ASN A 11 -2.87 -16.15 7.67
N LYS A 12 -3.00 -15.08 6.85
CA LYS A 12 -3.31 -13.72 7.33
C LYS A 12 -4.63 -13.17 6.79
N GLY A 13 -5.11 -13.66 5.65
CA GLY A 13 -6.29 -13.13 4.96
C GLY A 13 -5.94 -12.55 3.58
N PRO A 14 -6.93 -12.44 2.66
CA PRO A 14 -6.69 -11.93 1.31
C PRO A 14 -6.32 -10.44 1.29
N ARG A 15 -6.82 -9.66 2.27
CA ARG A 15 -6.52 -8.23 2.38
C ARG A 15 -5.05 -8.02 2.77
N GLU A 16 -4.63 -8.68 3.84
CA GLU A 16 -3.26 -8.62 4.37
C GLU A 16 -2.26 -9.18 3.34
N SER A 17 -2.65 -10.23 2.61
CA SER A 17 -1.83 -10.76 1.51
C SER A 17 -1.70 -9.80 0.33
N PHE A 18 -2.74 -8.99 0.08
CA PHE A 18 -2.69 -7.94 -0.92
C PHE A 18 -1.80 -6.77 -0.46
N GLU A 19 -1.90 -6.35 0.80
CA GLU A 19 -1.01 -5.35 1.42
C GLU A 19 0.46 -5.81 1.32
N ASP A 20 0.77 -7.06 1.71
CA ASP A 20 2.10 -7.67 1.58
C ASP A 20 2.59 -7.65 0.11
N LEU A 21 1.72 -7.96 -0.86
CA LEU A 21 2.05 -7.90 -2.28
C LEU A 21 2.40 -6.47 -2.73
N ILE A 22 1.64 -5.46 -2.31
CA ILE A 22 1.92 -4.06 -2.63
C ILE A 22 3.27 -3.63 -2.06
N CYS A 23 3.62 -4.03 -0.83
CA CYS A 23 4.93 -3.76 -0.24
C CYS A 23 6.08 -4.37 -1.07
N VAL A 24 5.91 -5.59 -1.58
CA VAL A 24 6.89 -6.23 -2.47
C VAL A 24 7.05 -5.47 -3.78
N LEU A 25 5.93 -5.02 -4.38
CA LEU A 25 5.96 -4.24 -5.63
C LEU A 25 6.61 -2.87 -5.42
N ALA A 26 6.20 -2.15 -4.37
CA ALA A 26 6.73 -0.84 -3.99
C ALA A 26 8.26 -0.87 -3.78
N ARG A 27 8.77 -1.93 -3.13
CA ARG A 27 10.21 -2.10 -2.94
C ARG A 27 10.96 -2.37 -4.25
N ARG A 28 10.34 -3.13 -5.17
CA ARG A 28 10.93 -3.46 -6.47
C ARG A 28 10.96 -2.27 -7.42
N GLU A 29 9.96 -1.41 -7.34
CA GLU A 29 9.88 -0.17 -8.11
C GLU A 29 10.66 0.95 -7.41
N ASN A 30 11.99 0.87 -7.48
CA ASN A 30 12.84 1.90 -6.89
C ASN A 30 12.65 3.24 -7.62
N PRO A 31 12.12 4.29 -6.95
CA PRO A 31 11.90 5.58 -7.58
C PRO A 31 13.23 6.27 -7.89
N LYS A 32 13.19 7.19 -8.85
CA LYS A 32 14.37 8.04 -9.13
C LYS A 32 14.73 8.84 -7.87
N ASN A 33 16.00 8.74 -7.45
CA ASN A 33 16.52 9.33 -6.21
C ASN A 33 16.01 8.66 -4.92
N GLY A 34 15.52 7.42 -4.96
CA GLY A 34 15.24 6.62 -3.78
C GLY A 34 16.51 6.41 -2.94
N LEU A 35 16.45 6.81 -1.68
CA LEU A 35 17.52 6.66 -0.70
C LEU A 35 17.31 5.41 0.14
N GLU A 36 16.11 5.24 0.69
CA GLU A 36 15.79 4.18 1.64
C GLU A 36 14.34 3.74 1.50
N PHE A 37 14.11 2.42 1.54
CA PHE A 37 12.78 1.84 1.60
C PHE A 37 12.49 1.37 3.03
N GLN A 38 11.35 1.79 3.57
CA GLN A 38 10.89 1.44 4.92
C GLN A 38 9.51 0.76 4.81
N PRO A 39 9.42 -0.56 5.02
CA PRO A 39 8.12 -1.21 5.19
C PRO A 39 7.50 -0.74 6.50
N ASN A 40 6.19 -0.54 6.51
CA ASN A 40 5.44 -0.28 7.71
C ASN A 40 4.70 -1.56 8.10
N ASP A 41 5.03 -2.14 9.25
CA ASP A 41 4.45 -3.42 9.72
C ASP A 41 3.00 -3.27 10.25
N GLY A 42 2.23 -2.33 9.70
CA GLY A 42 0.82 -2.15 10.03
C GLY A 42 0.56 -1.61 11.45
N CYS A 43 1.48 -0.81 12.01
CA CYS A 43 1.33 -0.26 13.37
C CYS A 43 0.18 0.75 13.55
N GLY A 44 -0.65 0.98 12.53
CA GLY A 44 -1.95 1.66 12.65
C GLY A 44 -1.89 3.14 13.04
N GLY A 45 -0.70 3.73 13.21
CA GLY A 45 -0.49 5.13 13.58
C GLY A 45 -0.27 6.08 12.39
N ASP A 46 -0.27 5.53 11.18
CA ASP A 46 0.40 6.13 10.01
C ASP A 46 -0.60 6.49 8.89
N GLY A 47 -1.89 6.58 9.20
CA GLY A 47 -2.93 6.91 8.21
C GLY A 47 -3.22 5.80 7.18
N GLY A 48 -2.72 4.58 7.40
CA GLY A 48 -2.88 3.45 6.48
C GLY A 48 -1.83 3.39 5.36
N VAL A 49 -0.63 3.92 5.62
CA VAL A 49 0.55 3.73 4.76
C VAL A 49 1.21 2.39 5.08
N GLU A 50 1.38 1.53 4.08
CA GLU A 50 2.00 0.21 4.19
C GLU A 50 3.52 0.24 3.99
N ALA A 51 4.03 1.23 3.25
CA ALA A 51 5.46 1.41 3.05
C ALA A 51 5.82 2.83 2.62
N LEU A 52 7.08 3.22 2.82
CA LEU A 52 7.63 4.51 2.43
C LEU A 52 8.92 4.33 1.63
N TRP A 53 9.08 5.13 0.59
CA TRP A 53 10.39 5.48 0.05
C TRP A 53 10.79 6.87 0.55
N ILE A 54 11.95 6.98 1.18
CA ILE A 54 12.60 8.25 1.46
C ILE A 54 13.48 8.59 0.27
N LEU A 55 13.38 9.82 -0.23
CA LEU A 55 14.17 10.33 -1.34
C LEU A 55 15.38 11.12 -0.84
N ASN A 56 16.42 11.24 -1.66
CA ASN A 56 17.65 11.99 -1.33
C ASN A 56 17.42 13.46 -0.90
N ASN A 57 16.29 14.06 -1.29
CA ASN A 57 15.92 15.42 -0.91
C ASN A 57 15.04 15.49 0.36
N GLY A 58 14.89 14.37 1.07
CA GLY A 58 14.07 14.26 2.28
C GLY A 58 12.56 14.12 2.02
N ARG A 59 12.08 14.21 0.77
CA ARG A 59 10.69 13.92 0.44
C ARG A 59 10.40 12.42 0.59
N LYS A 60 9.14 12.08 0.84
CA LYS A 60 8.67 10.70 0.96
C LYS A 60 7.67 10.36 -0.15
N ILE A 61 7.68 9.11 -0.57
CA ILE A 61 6.63 8.50 -1.38
C ILE A 61 5.98 7.42 -0.51
N GLY A 62 4.71 7.60 -0.16
CA GLY A 62 3.95 6.63 0.60
C GLY A 62 3.15 5.70 -0.30
N TYR A 63 3.08 4.44 0.12
CA TYR A 63 2.32 3.40 -0.54
C TYR A 63 1.19 2.99 0.40
N GLN A 64 -0.03 3.05 -0.10
CA GLN A 64 -1.22 2.58 0.59
C GLN A 64 -1.89 1.50 -0.26
N ALA A 65 -2.44 0.49 0.40
CA ALA A 65 -3.20 -0.57 -0.24
C ALA A 65 -4.63 -0.65 0.32
N LYS A 66 -5.61 -0.82 -0.56
CA LYS A 66 -6.96 -1.24 -0.19
C LYS A 66 -7.41 -2.38 -1.11
N TYR A 67 -7.90 -3.45 -0.52
CA TYR A 67 -8.35 -4.63 -1.25
C TYR A 67 -9.88 -4.62 -1.40
N PHE A 68 -10.34 -4.52 -2.65
CA PHE A 68 -11.76 -4.59 -3.02
C PHE A 68 -11.95 -5.55 -4.21
N THR A 69 -12.97 -6.41 -4.14
CA THR A 69 -13.36 -7.29 -5.25
C THR A 69 -14.36 -6.64 -6.20
N SER A 70 -14.87 -5.45 -5.84
CA SER A 70 -15.71 -4.58 -6.66
C SER A 70 -15.48 -3.12 -6.25
N ILE A 71 -15.49 -2.21 -7.22
CA ILE A 71 -15.29 -0.78 -6.98
C ILE A 71 -16.62 -0.03 -7.22
N GLY A 72 -17.03 0.79 -6.27
CA GLY A 72 -18.14 1.73 -6.37
C GLY A 72 -17.82 3.04 -5.63
N ASP A 73 -18.79 3.95 -5.56
CA ASP A 73 -18.58 5.31 -5.03
C ASP A 73 -18.05 5.31 -3.59
N SER A 74 -18.55 4.40 -2.75
CA SER A 74 -18.11 4.32 -1.35
C SER A 74 -16.67 3.79 -1.19
N GLN A 75 -16.17 2.99 -2.12
CA GLN A 75 -14.77 2.56 -2.14
C GLN A 75 -13.86 3.71 -2.58
N TRP A 76 -14.30 4.50 -3.56
CA TRP A 76 -13.57 5.70 -4.00
C TRP A 76 -13.50 6.74 -2.88
N SER A 77 -14.61 7.07 -2.23
CA SER A 77 -14.61 8.01 -1.09
C SER A 77 -13.70 7.52 0.04
N GLN A 78 -13.70 6.22 0.34
CA GLN A 78 -12.77 5.66 1.30
C GLN A 78 -11.30 5.80 0.91
N MET A 79 -10.96 5.78 -0.38
CA MET A 79 -9.59 6.01 -0.83
C MET A 79 -9.20 7.48 -0.68
N ASP A 80 -10.08 8.39 -1.09
CA ASP A 80 -9.85 9.84 -1.01
C ASP A 80 -9.64 10.28 0.45
N GLU A 81 -10.53 9.88 1.36
CA GLU A 81 -10.42 10.18 2.79
C GLU A 81 -9.11 9.66 3.40
N SER A 82 -8.64 8.50 2.92
CA SER A 82 -7.42 7.90 3.46
C SER A 82 -6.15 8.62 3.00
N VAL A 83 -6.14 9.16 1.78
CA VAL A 83 -5.03 9.97 1.28
C VAL A 83 -5.00 11.33 1.98
N GLU A 84 -6.17 11.91 2.27
CA GLU A 84 -6.26 13.19 2.99
C GLU A 84 -5.79 13.12 4.45
N GLN A 85 -5.88 11.94 5.08
CA GLN A 85 -5.49 11.73 6.49
C GLN A 85 -4.04 11.26 6.69
N ALA A 86 -3.30 10.98 5.62
CA ALA A 86 -1.94 10.44 5.64
C ALA A 86 -0.83 11.52 5.71
#